data_AF-A0A3E5BAI4-F1
#
_entry.id   AF-A0A3E5BAI4-F1
#
_cell.length_a   1.000
_cell.length_b   1.000
_cell.length_c   1.000
_cell.angle_alpha   90.00
_cell.angle_beta   90.00
_cell.angle_gamma   90.00
#
_symmetry.space_group_name_H-M   'P 1'
#
loop_
_entity.id
_entity.type
_entity.pdbx_description
1 polymer ?
#
loop_
_entity_poly.entity_id
_entity_poly.type
_entity_poly.pdbx_seq_one_letter_code
_entity_poly.pdbx_strand_id
1 'polypeptide(L)'
;MKKILVLILCALAYSTLSAQTDENKKSAFQLSFVPPLSTNGMYASQYTNQVSLNLLIGVSQNEELLTWGGLSNIILNNAKGLQWAGLSNYVGNDGQGLQVAGLVNINKNSFSGFQLGGLANTASEMKGFQFSGLTNIAKDVTGVQFAGLVNIAKNVRGVQFSGLVNIAENSDCPIGLINIIKNGEMGVAVTYDAIGSTVASFRSGGKYTYGIIGVGYNHKTINNSLVTEGGFGAHIPVTPWFRINNELKFSAIGNDSDEPVLNGGYSLIPAFRIGKHIELFAGVGINYMETKDINNHKIFPNHSLWKKEGSTRLQQLYIGYQFGVQYIF
;
A
#
# COMPACT_ATOMS: atom_id res chain seq x y z
N MET A 1 -45.15 12.78 17.75
CA MET A 1 -44.16 13.05 18.82
C MET A 1 -44.46 12.27 20.11
N LYS A 2 -45.64 12.38 20.73
CA LYS A 2 -45.97 11.65 21.99
C LYS A 2 -45.84 10.11 21.90
N LYS A 3 -46.18 9.49 20.77
CA LYS A 3 -46.06 8.03 20.57
C LYS A 3 -44.61 7.53 20.52
N ILE A 4 -43.69 8.35 20.02
CA ILE A 4 -42.25 8.04 19.96
C ILE A 4 -41.63 8.14 21.37
N LEU A 5 -42.05 9.14 22.15
CA LEU A 5 -41.61 9.29 23.54
C LEU A 5 -42.03 8.10 24.41
N VAL A 6 -43.24 7.57 24.20
CA VAL A 6 -43.75 6.38 24.91
C VAL A 6 -42.97 5.12 24.52
N LEU A 7 -42.62 4.95 23.25
CA LEU A 7 -41.76 3.84 22.79
C LEU A 7 -40.35 3.92 23.39
N ILE A 8 -39.77 5.12 23.48
CA ILE A 8 -38.47 5.36 24.12
C ILE A 8 -38.55 5.07 25.63
N LEU A 9 -39.62 5.50 26.30
CA LEU A 9 -39.87 5.22 27.72
C LEU A 9 -40.10 3.72 27.98
N CYS A 10 -40.79 3.01 27.10
CA CYS A 10 -40.97 1.56 27.20
C CYS A 10 -39.66 0.80 26.94
N ALA A 11 -38.82 1.26 26.01
CA ALA A 11 -37.49 0.69 25.80
C ALA A 11 -36.57 0.92 27.01
N LEU A 12 -36.63 2.11 27.63
CA LEU A 12 -35.93 2.42 28.87
C LEU A 12 -36.45 1.58 30.05
N ALA A 13 -37.76 1.34 30.15
CA ALA A 13 -38.35 0.51 31.21
C ALA A 13 -38.05 -0.99 31.05
N TYR A 14 -37.85 -1.50 29.83
CA TYR A 14 -37.41 -2.89 29.63
C TYR A 14 -35.94 -3.09 30.04
N SER A 15 -35.11 -2.05 29.95
CA SER A 15 -33.69 -2.15 30.31
C SER A 15 -33.43 -2.22 31.82
N THR A 16 -34.41 -1.83 32.65
CA THR A 16 -34.27 -1.86 34.12
C THR A 16 -34.64 -3.21 34.76
N LEU A 17 -35.16 -4.18 34.00
CA LEU A 17 -35.58 -5.50 34.53
C LEU A 17 -34.54 -6.64 34.37
N SER A 18 -33.36 -6.37 33.81
CA SER A 18 -32.26 -7.34 33.76
C SER A 18 -31.09 -6.89 34.64
N ALA A 19 -31.35 -6.80 35.94
CA ALA A 19 -30.31 -6.66 36.95
C ALA A 19 -30.15 -8.00 37.69
N GLN A 20 -29.27 -8.86 37.19
CA GLN A 20 -28.77 -10.04 37.90
C GLN A 20 -27.23 -10.08 37.78
N THR A 21 -26.57 -9.86 38.94
CA THR A 21 -25.30 -10.40 39.44
C THR A 21 -24.06 -10.46 38.50
N ASP A 22 -22.97 -9.80 38.93
CA ASP A 22 -21.63 -9.68 38.29
C ASP A 22 -21.22 -10.89 37.44
N GLU A 23 -20.82 -10.71 36.18
CA GLU A 23 -19.38 -10.51 35.87
C GLU A 23 -19.04 -9.69 34.61
N ASN A 24 -20.02 -9.17 33.84
CA ASN A 24 -19.72 -8.20 32.78
C ASN A 24 -20.94 -7.29 32.57
N LYS A 25 -20.78 -5.98 32.74
CA LYS A 25 -21.87 -5.03 32.45
C LYS A 25 -22.15 -5.08 30.95
N LYS A 26 -23.38 -5.36 30.55
CA LYS A 26 -23.79 -5.43 29.16
C LYS A 26 -24.90 -4.43 28.86
N SER A 27 -24.86 -3.85 27.67
CA SER A 27 -25.97 -3.06 27.14
C SER A 27 -26.25 -3.47 25.70
N ALA A 28 -27.54 -3.63 25.36
CA ALA A 28 -27.93 -3.84 23.97
C ALA A 28 -27.69 -2.58 23.12
N PHE A 29 -27.81 -1.39 23.72
CA PHE A 29 -27.73 -0.12 23.02
C PHE A 29 -27.05 0.96 23.86
N GLN A 30 -26.03 1.61 23.31
CA GLN A 30 -25.39 2.79 23.87
C GLN A 30 -25.65 4.01 22.98
N LEU A 31 -26.08 5.12 23.60
CA LEU A 31 -26.07 6.44 22.98
C LEU A 31 -25.12 7.33 23.79
N SER A 32 -24.10 7.90 23.16
CA SER A 32 -23.11 8.77 23.80
C SER A 32 -22.95 10.07 23.03
N PHE A 33 -22.81 11.20 23.72
CA PHE A 33 -22.28 12.43 23.11
C PHE A 33 -20.77 12.48 23.31
N VAL A 34 -20.36 12.62 24.57
CA VAL A 34 -19.00 12.42 25.10
C VAL A 34 -19.15 11.84 26.50
N PRO A 35 -18.29 10.92 26.97
CA PRO A 35 -18.35 10.48 28.37
C PRO A 35 -18.21 11.68 29.32
N PRO A 36 -19.02 11.79 30.39
CA PRO A 36 -20.00 10.81 30.89
C PRO A 36 -21.43 11.01 30.37
N LEU A 37 -21.67 11.90 29.40
CA LEU A 37 -22.96 12.13 28.77
C LEU A 37 -23.30 10.98 27.81
N SER A 38 -23.59 9.81 28.37
CA SER A 38 -24.01 8.60 27.67
C SER A 38 -25.04 7.81 28.48
N THR A 39 -25.74 6.88 27.84
CA THR A 39 -26.68 5.95 28.51
C THR A 39 -26.01 5.07 29.57
N ASN A 40 -24.69 4.85 29.46
CA ASN A 40 -23.89 4.07 30.41
C ASN A 40 -23.17 4.96 31.45
N GLY A 41 -23.31 6.29 31.34
CA GLY A 41 -22.80 7.27 32.30
C GLY A 41 -21.29 7.21 32.54
N MET A 42 -20.89 7.42 33.80
CA MET A 42 -19.49 7.37 34.26
C MET A 42 -18.84 5.99 34.11
N TYR A 43 -19.64 4.93 33.97
CA TYR A 43 -19.16 3.55 33.92
C TYR A 43 -19.07 3.01 32.50
N ALA A 44 -19.22 3.83 31.46
CA ALA A 44 -19.22 3.40 30.06
C ALA A 44 -18.02 2.49 29.70
N SER A 45 -16.85 2.76 30.26
CA SER A 45 -15.62 1.94 30.12
C SER A 45 -15.71 0.49 30.63
N GLN A 46 -16.74 0.15 31.40
CA GLN A 46 -16.99 -1.19 31.95
C GLN A 46 -18.10 -1.93 31.20
N TYR A 47 -18.78 -1.28 30.24
CA TYR A 47 -19.88 -1.90 29.50
C TYR A 47 -19.40 -2.55 28.20
N THR A 48 -19.94 -3.74 27.94
CA THR A 48 -19.93 -4.40 26.65
C THR A 48 -21.21 -4.06 25.92
N ASN A 49 -21.11 -3.39 24.76
CA ASN A 49 -22.25 -2.95 23.98
C ASN A 49 -22.44 -3.81 22.73
N GLN A 50 -23.70 -4.08 22.36
CA GLN A 50 -24.00 -4.67 21.05
C GLN A 50 -24.00 -3.60 19.96
N VAL A 51 -24.75 -2.52 20.19
CA VAL A 51 -24.85 -1.39 19.27
C VAL A 51 -24.53 -0.10 20.03
N SER A 52 -23.59 0.69 19.50
CA SER A 52 -23.20 1.99 20.06
C SER A 52 -23.30 3.10 19.03
N LEU A 53 -24.07 4.14 19.35
CA LEU A 53 -24.15 5.38 18.59
C LEU A 53 -23.50 6.50 19.40
N ASN A 54 -22.24 6.81 19.09
CA ASN A 54 -21.46 7.86 19.72
C ASN A 54 -21.42 9.09 18.80
N LEU A 55 -22.02 10.21 19.20
CA LEU A 55 -22.14 11.43 18.39
C LEU A 55 -20.80 12.16 18.25
N LEU A 56 -19.97 12.23 19.30
CA LEU A 56 -18.60 12.74 19.21
C LEU A 56 -17.61 11.66 19.64
N ILE A 57 -17.59 11.31 20.93
CA ILE A 57 -16.65 10.35 21.49
C ILE A 57 -17.42 9.21 22.18
N GLY A 58 -17.06 7.98 21.82
CA GLY A 58 -17.52 6.76 22.46
C GLY A 58 -16.43 6.15 23.33
N VAL A 59 -16.76 5.75 24.54
CA VAL A 59 -15.90 4.89 25.37
C VAL A 59 -16.69 3.66 25.78
N SER A 60 -16.09 2.48 25.62
CA SER A 60 -16.67 1.20 26.05
C SER A 60 -15.61 0.18 26.43
N GLN A 61 -16.02 -0.88 27.12
CA GLN A 61 -15.13 -2.01 27.40
C GLN A 61 -14.97 -2.88 26.15
N ASN A 62 -16.11 -3.31 25.58
CA ASN A 62 -16.17 -4.14 24.39
C ASN A 62 -17.32 -3.71 23.48
N GLU A 63 -17.23 -4.03 22.18
CA GLU A 63 -18.28 -3.82 21.19
C GLU A 63 -18.50 -5.11 20.39
N GLU A 64 -19.75 -5.53 20.16
CA GLU A 64 -20.05 -6.84 19.56
C GLU A 64 -20.56 -6.79 18.11
N LEU A 65 -21.34 -5.77 17.71
CA LEU A 65 -21.99 -5.74 16.39
C LEU A 65 -21.75 -4.44 15.61
N LEU A 66 -22.13 -3.29 16.15
CA LEU A 66 -22.02 -2.00 15.46
C LEU A 66 -21.60 -0.90 16.42
N THR A 67 -20.55 -0.17 16.05
CA THR A 67 -20.09 1.01 16.77
C THR A 67 -19.93 2.16 15.79
N TRP A 68 -20.72 3.21 15.99
CA TRP A 68 -20.62 4.45 15.24
C TRP A 68 -20.04 5.54 16.14
N GLY A 69 -19.03 6.25 15.64
CA GLY A 69 -18.41 7.39 16.30
C GLY A 69 -18.39 8.58 15.34
N GLY A 70 -19.04 9.69 15.70
CA GLY A 70 -18.98 10.90 14.88
C GLY A 70 -17.56 11.46 14.79
N LEU A 71 -16.77 11.38 15.88
CA LEU A 71 -15.33 11.65 15.85
C LEU A 71 -14.51 10.42 16.19
N SER A 72 -14.73 9.78 17.35
CA SER A 72 -13.85 8.68 17.78
C SER A 72 -14.52 7.65 18.65
N ASN A 73 -14.04 6.40 18.55
CA ASN A 73 -14.40 5.30 19.44
C ASN A 73 -13.15 4.81 20.19
N ILE A 74 -13.26 4.66 21.50
CA ILE A 74 -12.21 4.12 22.37
C ILE A 74 -12.79 2.88 23.06
N ILE A 75 -12.35 1.72 22.60
CA ILE A 75 -12.80 0.41 23.08
C ILE A 75 -11.63 -0.17 23.85
N LEU A 76 -11.78 -0.34 25.17
CA LEU A 76 -10.66 -0.66 26.04
C LEU A 76 -10.15 -2.10 25.87
N ASN A 77 -10.99 -2.99 25.38
CA ASN A 77 -10.65 -4.39 25.15
C ASN A 77 -10.96 -4.79 23.71
N ASN A 78 -12.03 -5.58 23.47
CA ASN A 78 -12.28 -6.19 22.17
C ASN A 78 -13.41 -5.53 21.39
N ALA A 79 -13.28 -5.49 20.06
CA ALA A 79 -14.28 -4.91 19.19
C ALA A 79 -14.60 -5.85 18.02
N LYS A 80 -15.87 -6.17 17.82
CA LYS A 80 -16.36 -7.04 16.74
C LYS A 80 -17.43 -6.35 15.91
N GLY A 81 -17.53 -6.75 14.64
CA GLY A 81 -18.55 -6.26 13.72
C GLY A 81 -18.12 -5.02 12.95
N LEU A 82 -19.02 -4.04 12.82
CA LEU A 82 -18.78 -2.80 12.07
C LEU A 82 -18.40 -1.67 13.04
N GLN A 83 -17.22 -1.10 12.84
CA GLN A 83 -16.73 0.07 13.56
C GLN A 83 -16.54 1.23 12.58
N TRP A 84 -17.19 2.34 12.84
CA TRP A 84 -17.09 3.56 12.05
C TRP A 84 -16.69 4.72 12.96
N ALA A 85 -15.67 5.48 12.56
CA ALA A 85 -15.30 6.72 13.23
C ALA A 85 -14.98 7.84 12.21
N GLY A 86 -15.48 9.05 12.47
CA GLY A 86 -15.12 10.21 11.64
C GLY A 86 -13.62 10.51 11.63
N LEU A 87 -12.93 10.28 12.75
CA LEU A 87 -11.48 10.49 12.89
C LEU A 87 -10.73 9.21 13.27
N SER A 88 -11.09 8.55 14.38
CA SER A 88 -10.28 7.44 14.89
C SER A 88 -11.05 6.33 15.61
N ASN A 89 -10.60 5.09 15.39
CA ASN A 89 -10.97 3.95 16.23
C ASN A 89 -9.74 3.47 17.01
N TYR A 90 -9.87 3.32 18.32
CA TYR A 90 -8.88 2.71 19.19
C TYR A 90 -9.47 1.47 19.85
N VAL A 91 -8.79 0.34 19.70
CA VAL A 91 -9.14 -0.94 20.31
C VAL A 91 -7.93 -1.42 21.12
N GLY A 92 -8.11 -1.52 22.44
CA GLY A 92 -7.05 -1.84 23.40
C GLY A 92 -6.56 -3.28 23.32
N ASN A 93 -7.27 -4.16 22.62
CA ASN A 93 -6.89 -5.54 22.40
C ASN A 93 -7.21 -6.00 20.95
N ASP A 94 -8.15 -6.93 20.77
CA ASP A 94 -8.44 -7.57 19.48
C ASP A 94 -9.64 -6.94 18.75
N GLY A 95 -9.50 -6.78 17.44
CA GLY A 95 -10.56 -6.32 16.54
C GLY A 95 -10.96 -7.36 15.50
N GLN A 96 -12.23 -7.42 15.14
CA GLN A 96 -12.71 -8.30 14.07
C GLN A 96 -13.85 -7.64 13.27
N GLY A 97 -13.82 -7.77 11.95
CA GLY A 97 -14.89 -7.32 11.05
C GLY A 97 -14.46 -6.18 10.14
N LEU A 98 -15.24 -5.09 10.08
CA LEU A 98 -14.95 -3.90 9.27
C LEU A 98 -14.69 -2.72 10.20
N GLN A 99 -13.51 -2.12 10.09
CA GLN A 99 -13.13 -0.96 10.90
C GLN A 99 -12.71 0.19 9.98
N VAL A 100 -13.48 1.27 10.01
CA VAL A 100 -13.31 2.44 9.16
C VAL A 100 -13.08 3.68 10.01
N ALA A 101 -12.00 4.41 9.74
CA ALA A 101 -11.71 5.70 10.36
C ALA A 101 -11.27 6.71 9.32
N GLY A 102 -11.75 7.95 9.44
CA GLY A 102 -11.33 9.03 8.55
C GLY A 102 -9.84 9.34 8.63
N LEU A 103 -9.18 9.10 9.77
CA LEU A 103 -7.72 9.27 9.93
C LEU A 103 -7.03 7.98 10.34
N VAL A 104 -7.30 7.44 11.53
CA VAL A 104 -6.46 6.39 12.13
C VAL A 104 -7.28 5.27 12.76
N ASN A 105 -6.90 4.03 12.45
CA ASN A 105 -7.32 2.87 13.23
C ASN A 105 -6.15 2.26 14.01
N ILE A 106 -6.37 1.94 15.28
CA ILE A 106 -5.37 1.35 16.17
C ILE A 106 -5.96 0.13 16.86
N ASN A 107 -5.34 -1.03 16.63
CA ASN A 107 -5.55 -2.25 17.39
C ASN A 107 -4.24 -2.60 18.09
N LYS A 108 -4.24 -2.70 19.42
CA LYS A 108 -3.01 -2.97 20.17
C LYS A 108 -2.49 -4.39 19.96
N ASN A 109 -3.38 -5.37 19.78
CA ASN A 109 -3.02 -6.77 19.59
C ASN A 109 -3.31 -7.22 18.15
N SER A 110 -4.42 -7.89 17.90
CA SER A 110 -4.74 -8.41 16.57
C SER A 110 -5.93 -7.69 15.91
N PHE A 111 -5.96 -7.70 14.59
CA PHE A 111 -7.14 -7.33 13.80
C PHE A 111 -7.39 -8.38 12.70
N SER A 112 -8.64 -8.83 12.58
CA SER A 112 -9.06 -9.77 11.55
C SER A 112 -10.24 -9.23 10.74
N GLY A 113 -10.01 -8.92 9.46
CA GLY A 113 -11.05 -8.44 8.54
C GLY A 113 -10.56 -7.30 7.63
N PHE A 114 -11.35 -6.24 7.50
CA PHE A 114 -11.05 -5.06 6.68
C PHE A 114 -10.80 -3.84 7.56
N GLN A 115 -9.58 -3.29 7.53
CA GLN A 115 -9.18 -2.11 8.28
C GLN A 115 -8.88 -0.96 7.31
N LEU A 116 -9.71 0.08 7.29
CA LEU A 116 -9.67 1.19 6.34
C LEU A 116 -9.44 2.50 7.10
N GLY A 117 -8.23 3.05 7.00
CA GLY A 117 -7.85 4.33 7.64
C GLY A 117 -7.52 5.37 6.58
N GLY A 118 -7.95 6.62 6.74
CA GLY A 118 -7.60 7.66 5.78
C GLY A 118 -6.11 7.99 5.77
N LEU A 119 -5.44 7.96 6.92
CA LEU A 119 -4.01 8.22 7.05
C LEU A 119 -3.23 6.97 7.45
N ALA A 120 -3.64 6.30 8.52
CA ALA A 120 -2.86 5.20 9.08
C ALA A 120 -3.67 4.07 9.71
N ASN A 121 -3.09 2.86 9.69
CA ASN A 121 -3.56 1.75 10.50
C ASN A 121 -2.41 1.11 11.29
N THR A 122 -2.74 0.62 12.48
CA THR A 122 -1.84 -0.16 13.33
C THR A 122 -2.54 -1.40 13.85
N ALA A 123 -1.88 -2.55 13.74
CA ALA A 123 -2.24 -3.80 14.40
C ALA A 123 -0.98 -4.64 14.59
N SER A 124 -0.74 -5.26 15.76
CA SER A 124 0.44 -6.14 15.91
C SER A 124 0.33 -7.35 14.96
N GLU A 125 -0.83 -8.01 14.96
CA GLU A 125 -1.17 -9.06 14.00
C GLU A 125 -2.32 -8.61 13.10
N MET A 126 -2.14 -8.63 11.78
CA MET A 126 -3.16 -8.29 10.80
C MET A 126 -3.53 -9.52 9.96
N LYS A 127 -4.80 -9.90 9.96
CA LYS A 127 -5.36 -10.96 9.11
C LYS A 127 -6.46 -10.38 8.21
N GLY A 128 -6.28 -10.41 6.90
CA GLY A 128 -7.24 -9.85 5.94
C GLY A 128 -6.68 -8.67 5.15
N PHE A 129 -7.44 -7.57 5.05
CA PHE A 129 -7.13 -6.43 4.19
C PHE A 129 -6.94 -5.15 5.03
N GLN A 130 -5.78 -4.52 4.90
CA GLN A 130 -5.43 -3.29 5.62
C GLN A 130 -5.12 -2.19 4.60
N PHE A 131 -5.91 -1.11 4.56
CA PHE A 131 -5.74 0.00 3.64
C PHE A 131 -5.55 1.32 4.39
N SER A 132 -4.49 2.03 4.06
CA SER A 132 -4.25 3.40 4.53
C SER A 132 -3.86 4.34 3.39
N GLY A 133 -4.23 5.62 3.52
CA GLY A 133 -3.78 6.64 2.58
C GLY A 133 -2.28 6.91 2.68
N LEU A 134 -1.66 6.79 3.87
CA LEU A 134 -0.23 7.06 4.06
C LEU A 134 0.53 5.84 4.55
N THR A 135 0.16 5.28 5.72
CA THR A 135 1.02 4.30 6.40
C THR A 135 0.27 3.18 7.10
N ASN A 136 0.67 1.94 6.84
CA ASN A 136 0.27 0.82 7.68
C ASN A 136 1.46 0.27 8.47
N ILE A 137 1.21 -0.10 9.73
CA ILE A 137 2.21 -0.70 10.61
C ILE A 137 1.65 -1.99 11.19
N ALA A 138 2.39 -3.08 11.02
CA ALA A 138 2.11 -4.34 11.69
C ALA A 138 3.39 -5.09 12.04
N LYS A 139 3.31 -6.16 12.85
CA LYS A 139 4.41 -7.13 12.98
C LYS A 139 4.20 -8.28 12.03
N ASP A 140 3.03 -8.91 12.09
CA ASP A 140 2.70 -10.06 11.26
C ASP A 140 1.47 -9.77 10.42
N VAL A 141 1.58 -9.93 9.11
CA VAL A 141 0.50 -9.72 8.15
C VAL A 141 0.20 -11.03 7.44
N THR A 142 -1.07 -11.42 7.41
CA THR A 142 -1.58 -12.54 6.59
C THR A 142 -2.72 -12.02 5.74
N GLY A 143 -2.46 -11.74 4.46
CA GLY A 143 -3.40 -11.10 3.56
C GLY A 143 -2.78 -9.96 2.76
N VAL A 144 -3.45 -8.81 2.68
CA VAL A 144 -3.05 -7.67 1.85
C VAL A 144 -2.89 -6.41 2.70
N GLN A 145 -1.76 -5.74 2.53
CA GLN A 145 -1.46 -4.45 3.14
C GLN A 145 -1.26 -3.42 2.04
N PHE A 146 -2.10 -2.38 1.98
CA PHE A 146 -2.04 -1.33 0.99
C PHE A 146 -1.86 0.03 1.67
N ALA A 147 -0.76 0.72 1.39
CA ALA A 147 -0.52 2.09 1.83
C ALA A 147 -0.23 3.00 0.64
N GLY A 148 -0.66 4.26 0.69
CA GLY A 148 -0.27 5.21 -0.34
C GLY A 148 1.23 5.51 -0.33
N LEU A 149 1.89 5.53 0.84
CA LEU A 149 3.32 5.84 0.92
C LEU A 149 4.16 4.69 1.48
N VAL A 150 3.85 4.21 2.69
CA VAL A 150 4.75 3.31 3.44
C VAL A 150 4.02 2.15 4.10
N ASN A 151 4.54 0.93 3.95
CA ASN A 151 4.15 -0.19 4.81
C ASN A 151 5.33 -0.66 5.64
N ILE A 152 5.09 -0.93 6.92
CA ILE A 152 6.07 -1.52 7.83
C ILE A 152 5.49 -2.82 8.39
N ALA A 153 6.22 -3.92 8.21
CA ALA A 153 5.90 -5.23 8.74
C ALA A 153 7.17 -5.92 9.24
N LYS A 154 7.05 -7.02 10.00
CA LYS A 154 8.14 -7.97 10.21
C LYS A 154 8.01 -9.13 9.24
N ASN A 155 6.87 -9.81 9.27
CA ASN A 155 6.57 -10.93 8.36
C ASN A 155 5.27 -10.66 7.59
N VAL A 156 5.31 -10.82 6.27
CA VAL A 156 4.15 -10.70 5.39
C VAL A 156 3.93 -11.99 4.63
N ARG A 157 2.79 -12.63 4.91
CA ARG A 157 2.26 -13.76 4.14
C ARG A 157 1.14 -13.25 3.24
N GLY A 158 1.52 -12.74 2.08
CA GLY A 158 0.61 -12.17 1.09
C GLY A 158 1.23 -11.00 0.35
N VAL A 159 0.47 -9.93 0.10
CA VAL A 159 0.89 -8.78 -0.73
C VAL A 159 1.07 -7.54 0.12
N GLN A 160 2.18 -6.83 -0.09
CA GLN A 160 2.49 -5.56 0.58
C GLN A 160 2.66 -4.46 -0.47
N PHE A 161 1.63 -3.65 -0.70
CA PHE A 161 1.64 -2.57 -1.70
C PHE A 161 1.84 -1.21 -1.05
N SER A 162 2.88 -0.49 -1.44
CA SER A 162 3.15 0.90 -1.05
C SER A 162 3.47 1.74 -2.28
N GLY A 163 3.02 2.99 -2.34
CA GLY A 163 3.45 3.87 -3.43
C GLY A 163 4.96 4.18 -3.41
N LEU A 164 5.59 4.20 -2.22
CA LEU A 164 7.02 4.50 -2.09
C LEU A 164 7.81 3.35 -1.48
N VAL A 165 7.57 3.02 -0.21
CA VAL A 165 8.48 2.15 0.56
C VAL A 165 7.75 1.01 1.28
N ASN A 166 8.22 -0.21 1.05
CA ASN A 166 7.90 -1.36 1.89
C ASN A 166 9.10 -1.74 2.75
N ILE A 167 8.89 -1.99 4.04
CA ILE A 167 9.92 -2.47 4.98
C ILE A 167 9.42 -3.77 5.61
N ALA A 168 10.21 -4.84 5.50
CA ALA A 168 9.93 -6.11 6.18
C ALA A 168 11.19 -6.96 6.42
N GLU A 169 11.12 -7.93 7.33
CA GLU A 169 12.12 -9.00 7.37
C GLU A 169 11.84 -10.05 6.29
N ASN A 170 10.57 -10.45 6.17
CA ASN A 170 10.10 -11.44 5.20
C ASN A 170 8.87 -10.91 4.46
N SER A 171 8.95 -10.79 3.13
CA SER A 171 7.82 -10.47 2.25
C SER A 171 8.12 -11.01 0.86
N ASP A 172 7.29 -11.92 0.36
CA ASP A 172 7.49 -12.55 -0.94
C ASP A 172 7.05 -11.63 -2.09
N CYS A 173 5.98 -10.84 -1.88
CA CYS A 173 5.36 -9.96 -2.87
C CYS A 173 5.24 -8.50 -2.39
N PRO A 174 6.36 -7.79 -2.13
CA PRO A 174 6.34 -6.36 -1.87
C PRO A 174 6.28 -5.58 -3.19
N ILE A 175 5.32 -4.69 -3.33
CA ILE A 175 5.13 -3.83 -4.49
C ILE A 175 5.30 -2.39 -4.01
N GLY A 176 6.44 -1.81 -4.31
CA GLY A 176 6.80 -0.44 -3.95
C GLY A 176 8.02 -0.02 -4.74
N LEU A 177 8.22 1.30 -4.86
CA LEU A 177 9.37 1.84 -5.58
C LEU A 177 10.69 1.39 -4.93
N ILE A 178 10.70 1.30 -3.60
CA ILE A 178 11.81 0.79 -2.79
C ILE A 178 11.25 -0.28 -1.83
N ASN A 179 11.84 -1.47 -1.83
CA ASN A 179 11.42 -2.56 -0.93
C ASN A 179 12.62 -3.05 -0.12
N ILE A 180 12.68 -2.64 1.14
CA ILE A 180 13.73 -3.04 2.07
C ILE A 180 13.28 -4.32 2.78
N ILE A 181 13.57 -5.46 2.13
CA ILE A 181 13.24 -6.79 2.67
C ILE A 181 14.52 -7.49 3.09
N LYS A 182 14.67 -7.76 4.39
CA LYS A 182 15.91 -8.32 4.96
C LYS A 182 16.31 -9.67 4.33
N ASN A 183 15.34 -10.56 4.14
CA ASN A 183 15.53 -11.87 3.51
C ASN A 183 15.10 -11.87 2.02
N GLY A 184 15.02 -10.68 1.40
CA GLY A 184 14.70 -10.50 -0.01
C GLY A 184 15.95 -10.40 -0.88
N GLU A 185 15.79 -9.80 -2.06
CA GLU A 185 16.89 -9.53 -2.99
C GLU A 185 17.06 -8.01 -3.16
N MET A 186 18.28 -7.53 -2.93
CA MET A 186 18.69 -6.16 -3.24
C MET A 186 19.90 -6.20 -4.17
N GLY A 187 20.01 -5.23 -5.07
CA GLY A 187 21.12 -5.20 -5.99
C GLY A 187 21.23 -3.92 -6.79
N VAL A 188 22.37 -3.76 -7.43
CA VAL A 188 22.64 -2.69 -8.40
C VAL A 188 22.79 -3.32 -9.77
N ALA A 189 22.08 -2.80 -10.76
CA ALA A 189 22.18 -3.25 -12.14
C ALA A 189 22.63 -2.11 -13.06
N VAL A 190 23.50 -2.44 -14.01
CA VAL A 190 23.85 -1.55 -15.12
C VAL A 190 23.14 -2.09 -16.36
N THR A 191 22.31 -1.25 -16.97
CA THR A 191 21.53 -1.58 -18.16
C THR A 191 21.93 -0.69 -19.33
N TYR A 192 21.83 -1.25 -20.53
CA TYR A 192 21.94 -0.53 -21.79
C TYR A 192 20.73 -0.85 -22.66
N ASP A 193 20.09 0.18 -23.21
CA ASP A 193 18.86 0.05 -24.01
C ASP A 193 19.03 0.43 -25.49
N ALA A 194 18.00 0.15 -26.29
CA ALA A 194 17.98 0.43 -27.73
C ALA A 194 18.09 1.93 -28.08
N ILE A 195 17.67 2.82 -27.19
CA ILE A 195 17.76 4.29 -27.39
C ILE A 195 19.08 4.87 -26.89
N GLY A 196 20.00 4.03 -26.44
CA GLY A 196 21.36 4.41 -26.04
C GLY A 196 21.46 4.97 -24.62
N SER A 197 20.50 4.67 -23.75
CA SER A 197 20.61 5.00 -22.33
C SER A 197 21.47 3.95 -21.64
N THR A 198 22.43 4.40 -20.85
CA THR A 198 23.16 3.56 -19.88
C THR A 198 22.69 3.95 -18.49
N VAL A 199 22.04 3.04 -17.76
CA VAL A 199 21.41 3.35 -16.47
C VAL A 199 21.95 2.43 -15.38
N ALA A 200 22.40 3.04 -14.28
CA ALA A 200 22.65 2.35 -13.03
C ALA A 200 21.37 2.39 -12.20
N SER A 201 20.82 1.21 -11.88
CA SER A 201 19.56 1.06 -11.16
C SER A 201 19.75 0.30 -9.85
N PHE A 202 19.16 0.81 -8.78
CA PHE A 202 18.93 0.05 -7.55
C PHE A 202 17.63 -0.73 -7.69
N ARG A 203 17.73 -2.04 -7.48
CA ARG A 203 16.63 -2.99 -7.57
C ARG A 203 16.45 -3.64 -6.21
N SER A 204 15.26 -3.53 -5.64
CA SER A 204 15.00 -4.00 -4.27
C SER A 204 13.62 -4.63 -4.15
N GLY A 205 13.55 -5.84 -3.58
CA GLY A 205 12.35 -6.64 -3.63
C GLY A 205 12.34 -7.87 -2.74
N GLY A 206 11.23 -8.60 -2.86
CA GLY A 206 11.05 -9.91 -2.29
C GLY A 206 11.37 -11.01 -3.31
N LYS A 207 10.80 -12.18 -3.07
CA LYS A 207 10.98 -13.36 -3.93
C LYS A 207 10.40 -13.19 -5.33
N TYR A 208 9.23 -12.55 -5.45
CA TYR A 208 8.48 -12.47 -6.70
C TYR A 208 8.39 -11.07 -7.28
N THR A 209 8.48 -10.01 -6.48
CA THR A 209 8.31 -8.63 -6.94
C THR A 209 9.39 -7.71 -6.40
N TYR A 210 9.73 -6.68 -7.17
CA TYR A 210 10.76 -5.70 -6.84
C TYR A 210 10.45 -4.33 -7.43
N GLY A 211 11.04 -3.30 -6.82
CA GLY A 211 11.04 -1.93 -7.28
C GLY A 211 12.35 -1.59 -7.96
N ILE A 212 12.30 -0.62 -8.87
CA ILE A 212 13.44 -0.16 -9.66
C ILE A 212 13.49 1.36 -9.54
N ILE A 213 14.65 1.88 -9.16
CA ILE A 213 15.00 3.29 -9.31
C ILE A 213 16.38 3.37 -9.95
N GLY A 214 16.57 4.26 -10.92
CA GLY A 214 17.84 4.35 -11.60
C GLY A 214 18.15 5.74 -12.10
N VAL A 215 19.44 5.96 -12.29
CA VAL A 215 20.00 7.18 -12.88
C VAL A 215 21.07 6.80 -13.88
N GLY A 216 21.15 7.56 -14.96
CA GLY A 216 22.02 7.25 -16.07
C GLY A 216 22.20 8.41 -17.01
N TYR A 217 22.74 8.11 -18.19
CA TYR A 217 22.94 9.09 -19.25
C TYR A 217 22.57 8.47 -20.59
N ASN A 218 22.07 9.30 -21.50
CA ASN A 218 21.81 8.89 -22.87
C ASN A 218 22.87 9.47 -23.81
N HIS A 219 23.77 8.62 -24.31
CA HIS A 219 24.91 9.06 -25.13
C HIS A 219 24.55 9.39 -26.60
N LYS A 220 23.31 9.12 -27.02
CA LYS A 220 22.82 9.54 -28.35
C LYS A 220 22.33 10.99 -28.37
N THR A 221 22.15 11.60 -27.19
CA THR A 221 21.86 13.04 -27.06
C THR A 221 23.11 13.89 -27.22
N ILE A 222 22.95 15.14 -27.64
CA ILE A 222 24.06 16.06 -27.95
C ILE A 222 24.95 16.34 -26.72
N ASN A 223 24.40 16.27 -25.50
CA ASN A 223 25.10 16.59 -24.25
C ASN A 223 25.17 15.43 -23.24
N ASN A 224 24.96 14.17 -23.65
CA ASN A 224 24.85 13.04 -22.72
C ASN A 224 23.83 13.28 -21.59
N SER A 225 22.63 13.70 -21.98
CA SER A 225 21.53 14.07 -21.10
C SER A 225 21.27 13.05 -19.99
N LEU A 226 21.01 13.56 -18.78
CA LEU A 226 20.65 12.76 -17.62
C LEU A 226 19.36 11.97 -17.88
N VAL A 227 19.39 10.70 -17.48
CA VAL A 227 18.24 9.79 -17.50
C VAL A 227 17.89 9.44 -16.06
N THR A 228 16.62 9.58 -15.70
CA THR A 228 16.08 9.01 -14.46
C THR A 228 15.06 7.94 -14.82
N GLU A 229 15.08 6.80 -14.14
CA GLU A 229 14.09 5.74 -14.32
C GLU A 229 13.47 5.31 -12.98
N GLY A 230 12.19 4.96 -13.03
CA GLY A 230 11.44 4.35 -11.94
C GLY A 230 10.56 3.23 -12.50
N GLY A 231 10.38 2.15 -11.76
CA GLY A 231 9.62 1.02 -12.27
C GLY A 231 9.33 -0.07 -11.25
N PHE A 232 8.59 -1.05 -11.74
CA PHE A 232 8.22 -2.25 -11.00
C PHE A 232 8.61 -3.47 -11.82
N GLY A 233 9.05 -4.51 -11.13
CA GLY A 233 9.40 -5.77 -11.74
C GLY A 233 8.80 -6.96 -11.03
N ALA A 234 8.58 -8.03 -11.79
CA ALA A 234 8.12 -9.32 -11.31
C ALA A 234 9.03 -10.45 -11.83
N HIS A 235 9.50 -11.30 -10.92
CA HIS A 235 10.26 -12.50 -11.21
C HIS A 235 9.31 -13.69 -11.40
N ILE A 236 9.45 -14.38 -12.53
CA ILE A 236 8.90 -15.71 -12.74
C ILE A 236 10.07 -16.70 -12.60
N PRO A 237 10.25 -17.34 -11.42
CA PRO A 237 11.31 -18.31 -11.23
C PRO A 237 11.00 -19.56 -12.05
N VAL A 238 11.94 -19.98 -12.90
CA VAL A 238 11.82 -21.20 -13.72
C VAL A 238 12.71 -22.30 -13.12
N THR A 239 13.97 -21.96 -12.84
CA THR A 239 14.93 -22.81 -12.13
C THR A 239 15.77 -21.94 -11.17
N PRO A 240 16.59 -22.52 -10.28
CA PRO A 240 17.46 -21.73 -9.41
C PRO A 240 18.46 -20.81 -10.14
N TRP A 241 18.81 -21.12 -11.40
CA TRP A 241 19.79 -20.39 -12.20
C TRP A 241 19.16 -19.62 -13.38
N PHE A 242 17.87 -19.81 -13.66
CA PHE A 242 17.15 -19.15 -14.75
C PHE A 242 15.79 -18.63 -14.29
N ARG A 243 15.54 -17.34 -14.55
CA ARG A 243 14.24 -16.70 -14.31
C ARG A 243 13.86 -15.79 -15.46
N ILE A 244 12.57 -15.49 -15.56
CA ILE A 244 12.05 -14.51 -16.50
C ILE A 244 11.60 -13.30 -15.69
N ASN A 245 12.20 -12.15 -15.97
CA ASN A 245 11.87 -10.89 -15.35
C ASN A 245 10.89 -10.14 -16.27
N ASN A 246 9.80 -9.65 -15.70
CA ASN A 246 8.86 -8.75 -16.36
C ASN A 246 9.06 -7.37 -15.73
N GLU A 247 9.38 -6.37 -16.52
CA GLU A 247 9.66 -5.02 -16.03
C GLU A 247 8.73 -4.01 -16.68
N LEU A 248 8.09 -3.17 -15.86
CA LEU A 248 7.40 -1.96 -16.27
C LEU A 248 8.24 -0.77 -15.81
N LYS A 249 8.84 -0.04 -16.75
CA LYS A 249 9.73 1.09 -16.46
C LYS A 249 9.21 2.38 -17.07
N PHE A 250 9.37 3.46 -16.33
CA PHE A 250 9.15 4.83 -16.76
C PHE A 250 10.46 5.58 -16.64
N SER A 251 10.85 6.28 -17.69
CA SER A 251 12.11 7.00 -17.76
C SER A 251 11.90 8.40 -18.32
N ALA A 252 12.65 9.36 -17.79
CA ALA A 252 12.73 10.73 -18.28
C ALA A 252 14.16 11.01 -18.72
N ILE A 253 14.33 11.44 -19.97
CA ILE A 253 15.63 11.71 -20.60
C ILE A 253 15.74 13.21 -20.83
N GLY A 254 16.83 13.84 -20.40
CA GLY A 254 16.99 15.29 -20.52
C GLY A 254 16.29 16.06 -19.41
N ASN A 255 16.31 15.52 -18.18
CA ASN A 255 15.72 16.18 -17.00
C ASN A 255 16.39 17.53 -16.65
N ASP A 256 17.55 17.83 -17.25
CA ASP A 256 18.26 19.11 -17.15
C ASP A 256 17.80 20.15 -18.19
N SER A 257 16.78 19.82 -19.00
CA SER A 257 16.21 20.70 -20.04
C SER A 257 14.71 20.94 -19.82
N ASP A 258 14.18 22.03 -20.34
CA ASP A 258 12.76 22.42 -20.18
C ASP A 258 11.77 21.44 -20.83
N GLU A 259 12.23 20.52 -21.69
CA GLU A 259 11.39 19.59 -22.45
C GLU A 259 11.94 18.15 -22.46
N PRO A 260 11.83 17.40 -21.34
CA PRO A 260 12.33 16.03 -21.26
C PRO A 260 11.57 15.07 -22.19
N VAL A 261 12.26 14.05 -22.67
CA VAL A 261 11.65 12.92 -23.38
C VAL A 261 11.18 11.90 -22.34
N LEU A 262 9.88 11.59 -22.36
CA LEU A 262 9.30 10.58 -21.49
C LEU A 262 9.21 9.25 -22.25
N ASN A 263 9.62 8.16 -21.60
CA ASN A 263 9.56 6.81 -22.16
C ASN A 263 8.97 5.85 -21.12
N GLY A 264 7.85 5.21 -21.46
CA GLY A 264 7.21 4.17 -20.67
C GLY A 264 7.26 2.84 -21.43
N GLY A 265 7.73 1.77 -20.78
CA GLY A 265 7.99 0.50 -21.46
C GLY A 265 7.71 -0.71 -20.61
N TYR A 266 7.19 -1.75 -21.26
CA TYR A 266 7.09 -3.10 -20.72
C TYR A 266 8.13 -4.00 -21.38
N SER A 267 8.88 -4.76 -20.59
CA SER A 267 9.92 -5.66 -21.08
C SER A 267 9.77 -7.07 -20.52
N LEU A 268 10.03 -8.06 -21.38
CA LEU A 268 10.17 -9.47 -21.03
C LEU A 268 11.65 -9.84 -21.13
N ILE A 269 12.24 -10.28 -20.02
CA ILE A 269 13.70 -10.36 -19.87
C ILE A 269 14.10 -11.72 -19.27
N PRO A 270 14.50 -12.68 -20.12
CA PRO A 270 15.27 -13.84 -19.70
C PRO A 270 16.53 -13.43 -18.91
N ALA A 271 16.73 -14.03 -17.74
CA ALA A 271 17.83 -13.71 -16.84
C ALA A 271 18.47 -14.99 -16.28
N PHE A 272 19.81 -15.01 -16.28
CA PHE A 272 20.63 -16.13 -15.83
C PHE A 272 21.44 -15.72 -14.62
N ARG A 273 21.27 -16.44 -13.50
CA ARG A 273 22.04 -16.23 -12.28
C ARG A 273 23.33 -17.05 -12.32
N ILE A 274 24.45 -16.37 -12.13
CA ILE A 274 25.78 -16.97 -12.00
C ILE A 274 26.18 -16.88 -10.52
N GLY A 275 26.07 -18.00 -9.83
CA GLY A 275 26.26 -18.06 -8.38
C GLY A 275 25.16 -17.29 -7.63
N LYS A 276 25.53 -16.62 -6.54
CA LYS A 276 24.58 -15.90 -5.67
C LYS A 276 24.50 -14.38 -5.95
N HIS A 277 25.50 -13.83 -6.63
CA HIS A 277 25.73 -12.39 -6.66
C HIS A 277 25.61 -11.78 -8.05
N ILE A 278 25.63 -12.56 -9.13
CA ILE A 278 25.64 -12.00 -10.48
C ILE A 278 24.43 -12.52 -11.25
N GLU A 279 23.72 -11.62 -11.90
CA GLU A 279 22.69 -11.94 -12.87
C GLU A 279 22.95 -11.23 -14.20
N LEU A 280 22.98 -12.00 -15.28
CA LEU A 280 23.05 -11.50 -16.65
C LEU A 280 21.68 -11.59 -17.28
N PHE A 281 21.26 -10.54 -17.96
CA PHE A 281 19.92 -10.49 -18.53
C PHE A 281 19.89 -9.73 -19.85
N ALA A 282 19.03 -10.17 -20.75
CA ALA A 282 18.81 -9.55 -22.05
C ALA A 282 17.37 -9.82 -22.49
N GLY A 283 16.64 -8.79 -22.88
CA GLY A 283 15.22 -8.87 -23.15
C GLY A 283 14.75 -7.90 -24.21
N VAL A 284 13.50 -8.11 -24.63
CA VAL A 284 12.80 -7.27 -25.59
C VAL A 284 11.58 -6.64 -24.92
N GLY A 285 11.21 -5.45 -25.37
CA GLY A 285 10.10 -4.72 -24.79
C GLY A 285 9.37 -3.85 -25.80
N ILE A 286 8.14 -3.49 -25.44
CA ILE A 286 7.33 -2.53 -26.18
C ILE A 286 7.36 -1.23 -25.38
N ASN A 287 7.70 -0.14 -26.05
CA ASN A 287 7.96 1.15 -25.43
C ASN A 287 7.16 2.24 -26.13
N TYR A 288 6.63 3.17 -25.33
CA TYR A 288 5.95 4.39 -25.75
C TYR A 288 6.79 5.60 -25.34
N MET A 289 7.17 6.41 -26.33
CA MET A 289 7.92 7.64 -26.15
C MET A 289 7.10 8.86 -26.52
N GLU A 290 7.25 9.94 -25.75
CA GLU A 290 6.69 11.26 -26.01
C GLU A 290 7.74 12.35 -25.76
N THR A 291 7.80 13.33 -26.66
CA THR A 291 8.55 14.58 -26.47
C THR A 291 7.77 15.77 -27.02
N LYS A 292 8.04 16.96 -26.47
CA LYS A 292 7.52 18.24 -26.97
C LYS A 292 8.48 18.94 -27.95
N ASP A 293 9.76 18.54 -27.94
CA ASP A 293 10.77 19.10 -28.85
C ASP A 293 10.93 18.22 -30.10
N ILE A 294 10.59 18.79 -31.25
CA ILE A 294 10.69 18.15 -32.58
C ILE A 294 12.16 18.04 -33.03
N ASN A 295 13.13 18.65 -32.33
CA ASN A 295 14.55 18.49 -32.66
C ASN A 295 15.16 17.23 -32.03
N ASN A 296 14.45 16.55 -31.12
CA ASN A 296 14.90 15.33 -30.45
C ASN A 296 14.75 14.05 -31.29
N HIS A 297 14.46 14.16 -32.59
CA HIS A 297 14.28 13.02 -33.52
C HIS A 297 15.45 12.02 -33.53
N LYS A 298 16.66 12.45 -33.15
CA LYS A 298 17.85 11.58 -33.09
C LYS A 298 17.79 10.53 -31.98
N ILE A 299 16.96 10.73 -30.95
CA ILE A 299 16.79 9.79 -29.83
C ILE A 299 15.78 8.70 -30.22
N PHE A 300 14.85 9.02 -31.12
CA PHE A 300 13.81 8.10 -31.55
C PHE A 300 14.40 7.01 -32.47
N PRO A 301 14.06 5.73 -32.24
CA PRO A 301 14.49 4.67 -33.13
C PRO A 301 13.98 4.87 -34.56
N ASN A 302 14.78 4.51 -35.56
CA ASN A 302 14.39 4.57 -36.97
C ASN A 302 13.22 3.62 -37.30
N HIS A 303 12.98 2.60 -36.46
CA HIS A 303 11.85 1.69 -36.57
C HIS A 303 10.74 2.05 -35.58
N SER A 304 9.51 2.12 -36.07
CA SER A 304 8.32 2.37 -35.24
C SER A 304 7.21 1.41 -35.61
N LEU A 305 6.45 0.97 -34.60
CA LEU A 305 5.16 0.30 -34.81
C LEU A 305 4.06 1.33 -35.09
N TRP A 306 4.19 2.50 -34.48
CA TRP A 306 3.31 3.64 -34.67
C TRP A 306 4.07 4.93 -34.38
N LYS A 307 3.84 5.96 -35.18
CA LYS A 307 4.43 7.29 -35.01
C LYS A 307 3.37 8.34 -35.31
N LYS A 308 3.28 9.36 -34.45
CA LYS A 308 2.47 10.56 -34.69
C LYS A 308 3.32 11.79 -34.45
N GLU A 309 3.39 12.62 -35.47
CA GLU A 309 4.16 13.86 -35.48
C GLU A 309 3.17 15.02 -35.66
N GLY A 310 3.09 15.88 -34.64
CA GLY A 310 2.30 17.11 -34.66
C GLY A 310 3.22 18.34 -34.60
N SER A 311 2.63 19.54 -34.63
CA SER A 311 3.37 20.80 -34.61
C SER A 311 4.13 21.10 -33.31
N THR A 312 3.85 20.39 -32.22
CA THR A 312 4.43 20.63 -30.88
C THR A 312 4.72 19.33 -30.11
N ARG A 313 4.52 18.16 -30.73
CA ARG A 313 4.66 16.86 -30.07
C ARG A 313 5.07 15.78 -31.05
N LEU A 314 5.99 14.93 -30.61
CA LEU A 314 6.33 13.68 -31.27
C LEU A 314 6.03 12.51 -30.33
N GLN A 315 5.28 11.53 -30.82
CA GLN A 315 4.93 10.31 -30.11
C GLN A 315 5.31 9.09 -30.94
N GLN A 316 5.88 8.07 -30.30
CA GLN A 316 6.29 6.85 -30.99
C GLN A 316 6.11 5.60 -30.13
N LEU A 317 5.54 4.55 -30.71
CA LEU A 317 5.56 3.20 -30.19
C LEU A 317 6.61 2.38 -30.93
N TYR A 318 7.49 1.69 -30.21
CA TYR A 318 8.55 0.89 -30.82
C TYR A 318 8.87 -0.38 -30.02
N ILE A 319 9.47 -1.34 -30.71
CA ILE A 319 10.07 -2.53 -30.08
C ILE A 319 11.52 -2.19 -29.75
N GLY A 320 11.86 -2.26 -28.47
CA GLY A 320 13.20 -2.06 -27.96
C GLY A 320 13.82 -3.36 -27.47
N TYR A 321 15.12 -3.32 -27.24
CA TYR A 321 15.84 -4.33 -26.48
C TYR A 321 16.57 -3.65 -25.33
N GLN A 322 16.85 -4.42 -24.28
CA GLN A 322 17.75 -4.03 -23.22
C GLN A 322 18.58 -5.23 -22.79
N PHE A 323 19.80 -4.99 -22.35
CA PHE A 323 20.64 -5.97 -21.70
C PHE A 323 21.37 -5.34 -20.53
N GLY A 324 21.82 -6.16 -19.59
CA GLY A 324 22.50 -5.66 -18.41
C GLY A 324 23.07 -6.75 -17.54
N VAL A 325 23.77 -6.28 -16.52
CA VAL A 325 24.31 -7.10 -15.43
C VAL A 325 23.84 -6.53 -14.11
N GLN A 326 23.41 -7.40 -13.21
CA GLN A 326 23.01 -7.07 -11.86
C GLN A 326 23.94 -7.74 -10.85
N TYR A 327 24.44 -6.95 -9.90
CA TYR A 327 25.10 -7.44 -8.70
C TYR A 327 24.11 -7.47 -7.53
N ILE A 328 23.88 -8.64 -6.95
CA ILE A 328 22.93 -8.91 -5.86
C ILE A 328 23.69 -9.03 -4.54
N PHE A 329 23.23 -8.35 -3.49
CA PHE A 329 23.80 -8.37 -2.14
C PHE A 329 22.73 -8.53 -1.06
#